data_AF-A0A2A3LPF6-F1
#
_entry.id   AF-A0A2A3LPF6-F1
#
_cell.length_a   1.000
_cell.length_b   1.000
_cell.length_c   1.000
_cell.angle_alpha   90.00
_cell.angle_beta   90.00
_cell.angle_gamma   90.00
#
_symmetry.space_group_name_H-M   'P 1'
#
loop_
_entity.id
_entity.type
_entity.pdbx_description
1 polymer ?
#
loop_
_entity_poly.entity_id
_entity_poly.type
_entity_poly.pdbx_seq_one_letter_code
_entity_poly.pdbx_strand_id
1 'polypeptide(L)'
;MFAAVRGGSSNDPRDTAAPTPQGLAEEVTRNAEGAAPAAASGSFDTNRMLLMIDAGKEPLRTFLIQHSSDAERAFFLRSVQRMLPPERRNGLTPDDFIVIVPAFTVSELTAAFQIGFLIFLPFLIIDLVVANILLALGMMMLSPTTVSLPFKLLLFVLIDGWAKLVHGLVLTYGAAG
;
A
#
# COMPACT_ATOMS: atom_id res chain seq x y z
N MET A 1 35.94 -33.68 42.03
CA MET A 1 36.38 -32.87 43.19
C MET A 1 36.77 -31.49 42.68
N PHE A 2 36.46 -30.46 43.45
CA PHE A 2 36.08 -29.11 43.06
C PHE A 2 37.20 -28.18 42.54
N ALA A 3 36.72 -27.09 41.94
CA ALA A 3 37.40 -25.95 41.34
C ALA A 3 38.11 -24.99 42.31
N ALA A 4 38.82 -24.06 41.67
CA ALA A 4 38.90 -22.62 41.96
C ALA A 4 40.11 -22.10 42.76
N VAL A 5 41.14 -21.69 42.00
CA VAL A 5 42.13 -20.68 42.39
C VAL A 5 41.47 -19.31 42.30
N ARG A 6 41.55 -18.55 43.40
CA ARG A 6 40.99 -17.22 43.60
C ARG A 6 42.10 -16.18 43.41
N GLY A 7 41.91 -15.28 42.46
CA GLY A 7 42.63 -14.01 42.29
C GLY A 7 41.87 -13.27 41.19
N GLY A 8 41.25 -12.10 41.39
CA GLY A 8 41.62 -10.98 42.23
C GLY A 8 41.63 -9.76 41.32
N SER A 9 40.52 -9.45 40.67
CA SER A 9 40.35 -8.23 39.86
C SER A 9 39.46 -7.26 40.64
N SER A 10 40.10 -6.24 41.20
CA SER A 10 39.45 -5.13 41.91
C SER A 10 38.67 -4.31 40.90
N ASN A 11 37.36 -4.55 40.79
CA ASN A 11 36.48 -3.74 39.96
C ASN A 11 35.98 -2.55 40.81
N ASP A 12 36.82 -1.53 40.96
CA ASP A 12 36.44 -0.26 41.60
C ASP A 12 35.70 0.60 40.57
N PRO A 13 34.40 0.92 40.77
CA PRO A 13 33.63 1.77 39.84
C PRO A 13 34.06 3.24 39.83
N ARG A 14 35.15 3.62 40.52
CA ARG A 14 35.75 4.97 40.47
C ARG A 14 36.96 5.08 39.53
N ASP A 15 37.43 3.98 38.95
CA ASP A 15 38.55 3.96 37.99
C ASP A 15 38.11 4.12 36.52
N THR A 16 36.83 4.37 36.26
CA THR A 16 36.33 4.73 34.92
C THR A 16 36.58 6.20 34.63
N ALA A 17 37.84 6.53 34.34
CA ALA A 17 38.19 7.81 33.73
C ALA A 17 37.33 8.01 32.47
N ALA A 18 36.64 9.14 32.37
CA ALA A 18 35.87 9.50 31.18
C ALA A 18 36.77 9.44 29.95
N PRO A 19 36.31 8.85 28.83
CA PRO A 19 37.14 8.68 27.65
C PRO A 19 37.58 10.06 27.15
N THR A 20 38.89 10.28 27.07
CA THR A 20 39.48 11.52 26.55
C THR A 20 38.99 11.76 25.12
N PRO A 21 38.75 13.02 24.72
CA PRO A 21 38.23 13.36 23.37
C PRO A 21 39.04 12.75 22.22
N GLN A 22 40.33 12.50 22.43
CA GLN A 22 41.24 11.87 21.46
C GLN A 22 40.97 10.36 21.26
N GLY A 23 40.60 9.63 22.33
CA GLY A 23 40.28 8.19 22.22
C GLY A 23 38.94 7.94 21.55
N LEU A 24 37.97 8.84 21.76
CA LEU A 24 36.69 8.83 21.05
C LEU A 24 36.88 9.12 19.55
N ALA A 25 37.80 10.02 19.20
CA ALA A 25 38.13 10.30 17.80
C ALA A 25 38.78 9.08 17.11
N GLU A 26 39.73 8.40 17.77
CA GLU A 26 40.38 7.20 17.22
C GLU A 26 39.44 6.00 17.08
N GLU A 27 38.52 5.81 18.02
CA GLU A 27 37.51 4.74 17.96
C GLU A 27 36.43 5.02 16.92
N VAL A 28 36.02 6.29 16.76
CA VAL A 28 35.10 6.71 15.68
C VAL A 28 35.78 6.58 14.31
N THR A 29 37.07 6.91 14.15
CA THR A 29 37.77 6.72 12.88
C THR A 29 37.98 5.25 12.55
N ARG A 30 38.29 4.40 13.55
CA ARG A 30 38.46 2.95 13.35
C ARG A 30 37.14 2.25 13.01
N ASN A 31 36.02 2.73 13.55
CA ASN A 31 34.68 2.23 13.23
C ASN A 31 34.11 2.85 11.92
N ALA A 32 34.61 4.02 11.50
CA ALA A 32 34.23 4.64 10.23
C ALA A 32 34.94 4.01 9.02
N GLU A 33 36.12 3.39 9.20
CA GLU A 33 36.85 2.66 8.14
C GLU A 33 36.18 1.33 7.75
N GLY A 34 35.19 0.84 8.51
CA GLY A 34 34.48 -0.42 8.26
C GLY A 34 33.07 -0.31 7.66
N ALA A 35 32.53 0.90 7.46
CA ALA A 35 31.10 1.09 7.15
C ALA A 35 30.81 2.10 6.02
N ALA A 36 31.77 2.33 5.11
CA ALA A 36 31.45 2.94 3.82
C ALA A 36 31.14 1.83 2.81
N PRO A 37 29.93 1.76 2.20
CA PRO A 37 29.75 0.92 1.03
C PRO A 37 30.75 1.42 -0.01
N ALA A 38 31.70 0.55 -0.37
CA ALA A 38 32.72 0.82 -1.36
C ALA A 38 32.08 1.55 -2.54
N ALA A 39 32.54 2.78 -2.78
CA ALA A 39 32.10 3.60 -3.89
C ALA A 39 32.11 2.75 -5.15
N ALA A 40 30.96 2.67 -5.82
CA ALA A 40 30.69 1.81 -6.94
C ALA A 40 31.54 2.21 -8.16
N SER A 41 32.80 1.77 -8.18
CA SER A 41 33.58 1.60 -9.39
C SER A 41 33.53 0.13 -9.79
N GLY A 42 32.35 -0.32 -10.21
CA GLY A 42 32.13 -1.70 -10.64
C GLY A 42 31.28 -1.69 -11.89
N SER A 43 31.75 -2.38 -12.92
CA SER A 43 31.03 -2.73 -14.14
C SER A 43 29.52 -2.80 -13.92
N PHE A 44 28.73 -2.20 -14.81
CA PHE A 44 27.29 -2.47 -14.90
C PHE A 44 27.10 -3.95 -15.25
N ASP A 45 27.15 -4.81 -14.24
CA ASP A 45 26.96 -6.25 -14.37
C ASP A 45 25.47 -6.52 -14.56
N THR A 46 25.12 -7.12 -15.70
CA THR A 46 23.76 -7.56 -16.03
C THR A 46 23.13 -8.41 -14.90
N ASN A 47 23.94 -9.18 -14.17
CA ASN A 47 23.48 -9.96 -13.01
C ASN A 47 23.08 -9.09 -11.81
N ARG A 48 23.79 -7.99 -11.51
CA ARG A 48 23.34 -7.04 -10.47
C ARG A 48 22.05 -6.34 -10.89
N MET A 49 21.91 -6.03 -12.18
CA MET A 49 20.68 -5.43 -12.72
C MET A 49 19.49 -6.38 -12.57
N LEU A 50 19.65 -7.67 -12.87
CA LEU A 50 18.62 -8.69 -12.67
C LEU A 50 18.24 -8.86 -11.19
N LEU A 51 19.23 -8.93 -10.29
CA LEU A 51 18.98 -9.03 -8.85
C LEU A 51 18.25 -7.80 -8.29
N MET A 52 18.56 -6.59 -8.77
CA MET A 52 17.88 -5.37 -8.36
C MET A 52 16.43 -5.32 -8.88
N ILE A 53 16.17 -5.82 -10.09
CA ILE A 53 14.80 -5.93 -10.63
C ILE A 53 13.99 -6.95 -9.81
N ASP A 54 14.59 -8.09 -9.49
CA ASP A 54 13.94 -9.14 -8.71
C ASP A 54 13.65 -8.70 -7.27
N ALA A 55 14.52 -7.93 -6.64
CA ALA A 55 14.25 -7.35 -5.33
C ALA A 55 13.22 -6.20 -5.42
N GLY A 56 13.26 -5.39 -6.48
CA GLY A 56 12.40 -4.24 -6.67
C GLY A 56 10.94 -4.58 -6.96
N LYS A 57 10.65 -5.76 -7.52
CA LYS A 57 9.28 -6.18 -7.85
C LYS A 57 8.51 -6.75 -6.65
N GLU A 58 9.18 -7.21 -5.60
CA GLU A 58 8.52 -7.88 -4.48
C GLU A 58 7.59 -6.96 -3.66
N PRO A 59 7.93 -5.70 -3.33
CA PRO A 59 6.99 -4.79 -2.68
C PRO A 59 5.71 -4.55 -3.49
N LEU A 60 5.84 -4.44 -4.82
CA LEU A 60 4.70 -4.33 -5.74
C LEU A 60 3.86 -5.61 -5.73
N ARG A 61 4.50 -6.79 -5.73
CA ARG A 61 3.81 -8.07 -5.63
C ARG A 61 2.99 -8.15 -4.35
N THR A 62 3.59 -7.79 -3.21
CA THR A 62 2.91 -7.76 -1.91
C THR A 62 1.70 -6.84 -1.94
N PHE A 63 1.84 -5.63 -2.47
CA PHE A 63 0.73 -4.69 -2.63
C PHE A 63 -0.42 -5.26 -3.47
N LEU A 64 -0.10 -5.84 -4.63
CA LEU A 64 -1.10 -6.46 -5.52
C LEU A 64 -1.82 -7.63 -4.85
N ILE A 65 -1.12 -8.44 -4.04
CA ILE A 65 -1.72 -9.54 -3.28
C ILE A 65 -2.62 -9.01 -2.16
N GLN A 66 -2.21 -7.98 -1.43
CA GLN A 66 -3.02 -7.39 -0.36
C GLN A 66 -4.33 -6.79 -0.88
N HIS A 67 -4.31 -6.21 -2.09
CA HIS A 67 -5.46 -5.56 -2.71
C HIS A 67 -6.14 -6.41 -3.81
N SER A 68 -5.90 -7.72 -3.84
CA SER A 68 -6.66 -8.63 -4.69
C SER A 68 -7.36 -9.68 -3.84
N SER A 69 -8.56 -10.08 -4.26
CA SER A 69 -9.28 -11.14 -3.58
C SER A 69 -8.75 -12.53 -3.95
N ASP A 70 -8.81 -13.47 -3.01
CA ASP A 70 -8.46 -14.88 -3.25
C ASP A 70 -9.30 -15.50 -4.37
N ALA A 71 -10.59 -15.13 -4.44
CA ALA A 71 -11.51 -15.61 -5.45
C ALA A 71 -11.07 -15.19 -6.87
N GLU A 72 -10.70 -13.91 -7.05
CA GLU A 72 -10.22 -13.39 -8.32
C GLU A 72 -8.86 -14.01 -8.69
N ARG A 73 -7.91 -14.09 -7.75
CA ARG A 73 -6.62 -14.76 -8.01
C ARG A 73 -6.81 -16.22 -8.44
N ALA A 74 -7.66 -16.96 -7.75
CA ALA A 74 -7.95 -18.35 -8.10
C ALA A 74 -8.67 -18.47 -9.46
N PHE A 75 -9.54 -17.53 -9.79
CA PHE A 75 -10.20 -17.46 -11.09
C PHE A 75 -9.18 -17.24 -12.22
N PHE A 76 -8.28 -16.27 -12.08
CA PHE A 76 -7.29 -15.97 -13.10
C PHE A 76 -6.22 -17.06 -13.20
N LEU A 77 -5.81 -17.70 -12.10
CA LEU A 77 -4.93 -18.86 -12.15
C LEU A 77 -5.54 -19.99 -13.00
N ARG A 78 -6.81 -20.35 -12.75
CA ARG A 78 -7.51 -21.37 -13.55
C ARG A 78 -7.64 -20.96 -15.01
N SER A 79 -7.89 -19.68 -15.29
CA SER A 79 -8.01 -19.15 -16.65
C SER A 79 -6.68 -19.26 -17.42
N VAL A 80 -5.58 -18.82 -16.81
CA VAL A 80 -4.22 -18.91 -17.36
C VAL A 80 -3.84 -20.39 -17.57
N GLN A 81 -4.08 -21.25 -16.58
CA GLN A 81 -3.81 -22.68 -16.70
C GLN A 81 -4.56 -23.34 -17.88
N ARG A 82 -5.79 -22.90 -18.22
CA ARG A 82 -6.52 -23.43 -19.38
C ARG A 82 -5.92 -23.00 -20.72
N MET A 83 -5.37 -21.79 -20.78
CA MET A 83 -4.84 -21.19 -22.01
C MET A 83 -3.41 -21.64 -22.33
N LEU A 84 -2.62 -22.05 -21.34
CA LEU A 84 -1.21 -22.44 -21.56
C LEU A 84 -1.04 -23.93 -21.91
N PRO A 85 -0.01 -24.27 -22.73
CA PRO A 85 0.42 -25.65 -22.94
C PRO A 85 0.82 -26.34 -21.62
N PRO A 86 0.72 -27.68 -21.52
CA PRO A 86 1.02 -28.42 -20.29
C PRO A 86 2.40 -28.13 -19.71
N GLU A 87 3.42 -27.92 -20.56
CA GLU A 87 4.80 -27.67 -20.09
C GLU A 87 4.94 -26.37 -19.30
N ARG A 88 4.10 -25.37 -19.57
CA ARG A 88 4.13 -24.07 -18.87
C ARG A 88 3.11 -23.97 -17.73
N ARG A 89 2.29 -25.00 -17.49
CA ARG A 89 1.36 -25.04 -16.35
C ARG A 89 2.06 -25.36 -15.04
N ASN A 90 3.09 -26.22 -15.11
CA ASN A 90 3.79 -26.75 -13.95
C ASN A 90 4.74 -25.69 -13.39
N GLY A 91 4.25 -24.88 -12.45
CA GLY A 91 5.02 -23.81 -11.80
C GLY A 91 4.26 -22.51 -11.63
N LEU A 92 3.07 -22.36 -12.23
CA LEU A 92 2.25 -21.18 -12.02
C LEU A 92 1.62 -21.19 -10.63
N THR A 93 1.80 -20.09 -9.93
CA THR A 93 1.26 -19.84 -8.60
C THR A 93 0.20 -18.72 -8.67
N PRO A 94 -0.71 -18.64 -7.68
CA PRO A 94 -1.63 -17.52 -7.56
C PRO A 94 -0.93 -16.15 -7.44
N ASP A 95 0.34 -16.14 -7.06
CA ASP A 95 1.12 -14.95 -6.75
C ASP A 95 1.92 -14.44 -7.96
N ASP A 96 1.86 -15.13 -9.09
CA ASP A 96 2.53 -14.70 -10.32
C ASP A 96 1.86 -13.46 -10.91
N PHE A 97 2.68 -12.53 -11.42
CA PHE A 97 2.21 -11.26 -12.00
C PHE A 97 1.11 -11.43 -13.08
N ILE A 98 1.19 -12.50 -13.88
CA ILE A 98 0.17 -12.82 -14.89
C ILE A 98 -1.22 -13.13 -14.30
N VAL A 99 -1.26 -13.53 -13.02
CA VAL A 99 -2.48 -13.84 -12.26
C VAL A 99 -2.89 -12.66 -11.38
N ILE A 100 -1.97 -12.10 -10.58
CA ILE A 100 -2.31 -11.07 -9.59
C ILE A 100 -2.68 -9.72 -10.22
N VAL A 101 -2.10 -9.35 -11.36
CA VAL A 101 -2.39 -8.06 -12.02
C VAL A 101 -3.86 -7.97 -12.48
N PRO A 102 -4.40 -8.93 -13.26
CA PRO A 102 -5.81 -8.88 -13.62
C PRO A 102 -6.73 -9.12 -12.41
N ALA A 103 -6.34 -9.94 -11.44
CA ALA A 103 -7.12 -10.18 -10.22
C ALA A 103 -7.28 -8.92 -9.35
N PHE A 104 -6.19 -8.17 -9.15
CA PHE A 104 -6.18 -6.85 -8.50
C PHE A 104 -7.10 -5.89 -9.25
N THR A 105 -6.96 -5.80 -10.58
CA THR A 105 -7.75 -4.88 -11.40
C THR A 105 -9.25 -5.11 -11.22
N VAL A 106 -9.71 -6.37 -11.24
CA VAL A 106 -11.13 -6.71 -11.04
C VAL A 106 -11.58 -6.45 -9.60
N SER A 107 -10.74 -6.77 -8.61
CA SER A 107 -11.04 -6.53 -7.20
C SER A 107 -11.23 -5.02 -6.93
N GLU A 108 -10.32 -4.19 -7.44
CA GLU A 108 -10.35 -2.74 -7.29
C GLU A 108 -11.49 -2.08 -8.08
N LEU A 109 -11.80 -2.55 -9.29
CA LEU A 109 -12.98 -2.08 -10.03
C LEU A 109 -14.27 -2.36 -9.27
N THR A 110 -14.35 -3.52 -8.62
CA THR A 110 -15.51 -3.89 -7.81
C THR A 110 -15.63 -2.98 -6.58
N ALA A 111 -14.53 -2.74 -5.86
CA ALA A 111 -14.50 -1.81 -4.74
C ALA A 111 -14.84 -0.37 -5.15
N ALA A 112 -14.27 0.11 -6.26
CA ALA A 112 -14.54 1.43 -6.80
C ALA A 112 -16.02 1.61 -7.18
N PHE A 113 -16.66 0.58 -7.75
CA PHE A 113 -18.08 0.61 -8.07
C PHE A 113 -18.95 0.68 -6.80
N GLN A 114 -18.60 -0.08 -5.76
CA GLN A 114 -19.31 -0.04 -4.48
C GLN A 114 -19.20 1.34 -3.82
N ILE A 115 -17.99 1.91 -3.77
CA ILE A 115 -17.75 3.26 -3.25
C ILE A 115 -18.52 4.30 -4.07
N GLY A 116 -18.45 4.23 -5.41
CA GLY A 116 -19.18 5.13 -6.30
C GLY A 116 -20.70 5.05 -6.08
N PHE A 117 -21.24 3.85 -5.91
CA PHE A 117 -22.65 3.64 -5.61
C PHE A 117 -23.06 4.25 -4.26
N LEU A 118 -22.26 4.04 -3.21
CA LEU A 118 -22.52 4.62 -1.88
C LEU A 118 -22.49 6.16 -1.90
N ILE A 119 -21.54 6.76 -2.64
CA ILE A 119 -21.45 8.21 -2.82
C ILE A 119 -22.65 8.74 -3.62
N PHE A 120 -23.14 7.97 -4.60
CA PHE A 120 -24.27 8.38 -5.42
C PHE A 120 -25.62 8.37 -4.68
N LEU A 121 -25.78 7.45 -3.72
CA LEU A 121 -27.02 7.23 -2.97
C LEU A 121 -27.64 8.49 -2.32
N PRO A 122 -26.92 9.33 -1.56
CA PRO A 122 -27.50 10.55 -0.99
C PRO A 122 -27.99 11.54 -2.06
N PHE A 123 -27.31 11.63 -3.20
CA PHE A 123 -27.74 12.50 -4.30
C PHE A 123 -28.98 11.99 -5.00
N LEU A 124 -29.12 10.67 -5.13
CA LEU A 124 -30.32 10.02 -5.65
C LEU A 124 -31.52 10.33 -4.75
N ILE A 125 -31.35 10.26 -3.43
CA ILE A 125 -32.42 10.61 -2.48
C ILE A 125 -32.86 12.06 -2.68
N ILE A 126 -31.94 13.01 -2.86
CA ILE A 126 -32.28 14.41 -3.14
C ILE A 126 -33.11 14.53 -4.42
N ASP A 127 -32.71 13.86 -5.51
CA ASP A 127 -33.48 13.88 -6.76
C ASP A 127 -34.90 13.36 -6.56
N LEU A 128 -35.05 12.24 -5.86
CA LEU A 128 -36.34 11.61 -5.61
C LEU A 128 -37.24 12.52 -4.77
N VAL A 129 -36.70 13.13 -3.72
CA VAL A 129 -37.45 14.07 -2.86
C VAL A 129 -37.87 15.31 -3.62
N VAL A 130 -36.96 15.92 -4.39
CA VAL A 130 -37.25 17.13 -5.19
C VAL A 130 -38.31 16.82 -6.25
N ALA A 131 -38.22 15.70 -6.95
CA ALA A 131 -39.21 15.28 -7.93
C ALA A 131 -40.61 15.14 -7.32
N ASN A 132 -40.71 14.49 -6.15
CA ASN A 132 -41.98 14.33 -5.44
C ASN A 132 -42.57 15.67 -4.99
N ILE A 133 -41.74 16.60 -4.53
CA ILE A 133 -42.19 17.95 -4.12
C ILE A 133 -42.70 18.73 -5.34
N LEU A 134 -41.97 18.73 -6.46
CA LEU A 134 -42.40 19.44 -7.67
C LEU A 134 -43.71 18.87 -8.23
N LEU A 135 -43.86 17.55 -8.20
CA LEU A 135 -45.09 16.87 -8.59
C LEU A 135 -46.27 17.29 -7.69
N ALA A 136 -46.07 17.34 -6.37
CA ALA A 136 -47.09 17.79 -5.42
C ALA A 136 -47.48 19.27 -5.59
N LEU A 137 -46.54 20.11 -6.01
CA LEU A 137 -46.78 21.53 -6.33
C LEU A 137 -47.41 21.75 -7.72
N GLY A 138 -47.59 20.69 -8.52
CA GLY A 138 -48.12 20.78 -9.88
C GLY A 138 -47.15 21.39 -10.89
N MET A 139 -45.86 21.52 -10.55
CA MET A 139 -44.85 22.09 -11.44
C MET A 139 -44.25 21.02 -12.34
N MET A 140 -44.95 20.67 -13.42
CA MET A 140 -44.46 19.69 -14.40
C MET A 140 -43.51 20.28 -15.46
N MET A 141 -43.48 21.61 -15.61
CA MET A 141 -42.62 22.27 -16.62
C MET A 141 -41.18 22.47 -16.16
N LEU A 142 -40.92 22.38 -14.86
CA LEU A 142 -39.56 22.43 -14.33
C LEU A 142 -39.03 21.01 -14.20
N SER A 143 -37.87 20.76 -14.80
CA SER A 143 -37.18 19.49 -14.64
C SER A 143 -36.70 19.33 -13.19
N PRO A 144 -37.08 18.25 -12.48
CA PRO A 144 -36.60 17.97 -11.13
C PRO A 144 -35.08 18.00 -11.01
N THR A 145 -34.38 17.52 -12.04
CA THR A 145 -32.91 17.51 -12.10
C THR A 145 -32.30 18.91 -12.08
N THR A 146 -32.96 19.89 -12.72
CA THR A 146 -32.47 21.27 -12.75
C THR A 146 -32.61 21.93 -11.38
N VAL A 147 -33.69 21.62 -10.68
CA VAL A 147 -33.95 22.13 -9.33
C VAL A 147 -33.06 21.45 -8.29
N SER A 148 -32.80 20.14 -8.43
CA SER A 148 -31.99 19.37 -7.47
C SER A 148 -30.49 19.63 -7.55
N LEU A 149 -29.98 20.00 -8.74
CA LEU A 149 -28.55 20.25 -8.98
C LEU A 149 -27.90 21.22 -7.99
N PRO A 150 -28.42 22.44 -7.74
CA PRO A 150 -27.82 23.35 -6.76
C PRO A 150 -27.82 22.77 -5.34
N PHE A 151 -28.84 22.02 -4.94
CA PHE A 151 -28.90 21.39 -3.62
C PHE A 151 -27.85 20.27 -3.47
N LYS A 152 -27.63 19.46 -4.51
CA LYS A 152 -26.58 18.44 -4.51
C LYS A 152 -25.20 19.05 -4.36
N LEU A 153 -24.92 20.11 -5.13
CA LEU A 153 -23.64 20.81 -5.07
C LEU A 153 -23.44 21.46 -3.70
N LEU A 154 -24.48 22.11 -3.16
CA LEU A 154 -24.45 22.70 -1.82
C LEU A 154 -24.18 21.62 -0.75
N LEU A 155 -24.90 20.50 -0.78
CA LEU A 155 -24.69 19.40 0.17
C LEU A 155 -23.24 18.90 0.09
N PHE A 156 -22.73 18.66 -1.12
CA PHE A 156 -21.38 18.14 -1.33
C PHE A 156 -20.29 19.10 -0.81
N VAL A 157 -20.46 20.40 -1.01
CA VAL A 157 -19.54 21.42 -0.48
C VAL A 157 -19.69 21.57 1.03
N LEU A 158 -20.93 21.58 1.56
CA LEU A 158 -21.21 21.74 2.99
C LEU A 158 -20.59 20.63 3.84
N ILE A 159 -20.51 19.41 3.29
CA ILE A 159 -19.88 18.29 3.97
C ILE A 159 -18.39 18.15 3.67
N ASP A 160 -17.73 19.11 3.02
CA ASP A 160 -16.34 18.97 2.57
C ASP A 160 -16.10 17.67 1.78
N GLY A 161 -16.98 17.37 0.82
CA GLY A 161 -17.03 16.09 0.13
C GLY A 161 -15.69 15.69 -0.50
N TRP A 162 -14.99 16.62 -1.14
CA TRP A 162 -13.66 16.37 -1.71
C TRP A 162 -12.65 15.86 -0.67
N ALA A 163 -12.56 16.51 0.49
CA ALA A 163 -11.62 16.12 1.53
C ALA A 163 -11.96 14.74 2.08
N LYS A 164 -13.24 14.46 2.34
CA LYS A 164 -13.70 13.15 2.84
C LYS A 164 -13.40 12.02 1.84
N LEU A 165 -13.62 12.26 0.55
CA LEU A 165 -13.33 11.28 -0.50
C LEU A 165 -11.84 10.98 -0.61
N VAL A 166 -11.00 12.02 -0.72
CA VAL A 166 -9.55 11.83 -0.87
C VAL A 166 -8.95 11.20 0.38
N HIS A 167 -9.33 11.67 1.58
CA HIS A 167 -8.84 11.08 2.83
C HIS A 167 -9.29 9.62 2.97
N GLY A 168 -10.54 9.31 2.64
CA GLY A 168 -11.06 7.94 2.67
C GLY A 168 -10.28 7.00 1.74
N LEU A 169 -9.99 7.45 0.51
CA LEU A 169 -9.17 6.70 -0.44
C LEU A 169 -7.75 6.48 0.10
N VAL A 170 -7.07 7.54 0.55
CA VAL A 170 -5.71 7.44 1.10
C VAL A 170 -5.64 6.51 2.30
N LEU A 171 -6.62 6.57 3.21
CA LEU A 171 -6.68 5.67 4.37
C LEU A 171 -6.88 4.20 3.96
N THR A 172 -7.63 3.94 2.89
CA THR A 172 -7.91 2.58 2.41
C THR A 172 -6.68 1.88 1.85
N TYR A 173 -5.77 2.61 1.19
CA TYR A 173 -4.51 2.05 0.68
C TYR A 173 -3.32 2.24 1.63
N GLY A 174 -3.35 3.27 2.48
CA GLY A 174 -2.26 3.57 3.41
C GLY A 174 -2.25 2.72 4.69
N ALA A 175 -3.40 2.20 5.11
CA ALA A 175 -3.52 1.40 6.34
C ALA A 175 -3.24 -0.11 6.15
N ALA A 176 -2.88 -0.54 4.95
CA ALA A 176 -2.53 -1.93 4.63
C ALA A 176 -1.03 -2.28 4.90
N GLY A 177 -0.29 -1.39 5.57
CA GLY A 177 1.10 -1.57 6.00
C GLY A 177 1.25 -1.58 7.51
#